data_AF-T1BJ69-F1
#
_entry.id   AF-T1BJ69-F1
#
_cell.length_a   1.000
_cell.length_b   1.000
_cell.length_c   1.000
_cell.angle_alpha   90.00
_cell.angle_beta   90.00
_cell.angle_gamma   90.00
#
_symmetry.space_group_name_H-M   'P 1'
#
loop_
_entity.id
_entity.type
_entity.pdbx_description
1 polymer ?
#
loop_
_entity_poly.entity_id
_entity_poly.type
_entity_poly.pdbx_seq_one_letter_code
_entity_poly.pdbx_strand_id
1 'polypeptide(L)'
;MPDVILFAEDSAHEQIIRSMLRCLRTPWAWTSSLKCLNATGGHGQVLAALKRFVNDIKLRQVRVPELIVVAIDANCHGYNGRKQEIVGIYGQLAVPVTYAIPDPHIERWLLLDSAAFKSALGVGCRAPTQKCQRDLYKSLLRDAVEKTGVTPLLGGIEYADEIV
;
A
#
# COMPACT_ATOMS: atom_id res chain seq x y z
N MET A 1 4.81 -9.75 -19.46
CA MET A 1 5.32 -8.60 -18.69
C MET A 1 4.17 -8.07 -17.85
N PRO A 2 4.41 -7.48 -16.68
CA PRO A 2 3.36 -6.97 -15.81
C PRO A 2 2.65 -5.77 -16.43
N ASP A 3 1.33 -5.80 -16.36
CA ASP A 3 0.48 -4.72 -16.83
C ASP A 3 0.29 -3.66 -15.73
N VAL A 4 0.49 -4.06 -14.46
CA VAL A 4 0.49 -3.16 -13.31
C VAL A 4 1.86 -3.19 -12.61
N ILE A 5 2.43 -2.00 -12.40
CA ILE A 5 3.68 -1.80 -11.67
C ILE A 5 3.39 -1.16 -10.31
N LEU A 6 3.94 -1.75 -9.25
CA LEU A 6 3.83 -1.25 -7.88
C LEU A 6 5.18 -0.73 -7.37
N PHE A 7 5.14 0.43 -6.72
CA PHE A 7 6.19 0.93 -5.84
C PHE A 7 5.60 1.10 -4.44
N ALA A 8 6.16 0.40 -3.46
CA ALA A 8 5.68 0.32 -2.09
C ALA A 8 6.79 0.72 -1.11
N GLU A 9 6.43 1.46 -0.07
CA GLU A 9 7.37 1.96 0.94
C GLU A 9 8.08 0.83 1.71
N ASP A 10 7.32 -0.22 2.04
CA ASP A 10 7.80 -1.42 2.70
C ASP A 10 6.95 -2.65 2.29
N SER A 11 7.22 -3.79 2.91
CA SER A 11 6.50 -5.04 2.66
C SER A 11 5.04 -4.99 3.10
N ALA A 12 4.69 -4.18 4.10
CA ALA A 12 3.31 -4.03 4.57
C ALA A 12 2.44 -3.34 3.51
N HIS A 13 2.98 -2.26 2.91
CA HIS A 13 2.37 -1.60 1.77
C HIS A 13 2.20 -2.56 0.59
N GLU A 14 3.24 -3.33 0.25
CA GLU A 14 3.15 -4.30 -0.84
C GLU A 14 2.04 -5.33 -0.59
N GLN A 15 2.01 -5.91 0.61
CA GLN A 15 1.05 -6.95 0.97
C GLN A 15 -0.38 -6.44 0.87
N ILE A 16 -0.71 -5.34 1.54
CA ILE A 16 -2.07 -4.78 1.57
C ILE A 16 -2.55 -4.39 0.16
N ILE A 17 -1.69 -3.78 -0.66
CA ILE A 17 -2.07 -3.40 -2.03
C ILE A 17 -2.25 -4.63 -2.92
N ARG A 18 -1.45 -5.68 -2.72
CA ARG A 18 -1.68 -6.97 -3.40
C ARG A 18 -3.02 -7.57 -3.00
N SER A 19 -3.41 -7.53 -1.72
CA SER A 19 -4.71 -8.01 -1.22
C SER A 19 -5.86 -7.23 -1.88
N MET A 20 -5.81 -5.90 -1.83
CA MET A 20 -6.84 -5.02 -2.42
C MET A 20 -7.00 -5.26 -3.91
N LEU A 21 -5.89 -5.31 -4.65
CA LEU A 21 -5.94 -5.54 -6.10
C LEU A 21 -6.46 -6.94 -6.42
N ARG A 22 -6.22 -7.95 -5.58
CA ARG A 22 -6.77 -9.30 -5.73
C ARG A 22 -8.27 -9.32 -5.48
N CYS A 23 -8.75 -8.64 -4.43
CA CYS A 23 -10.17 -8.51 -4.12
C CYS A 23 -10.96 -7.83 -5.27
N LEU A 24 -10.35 -6.83 -5.92
CA LEU A 24 -10.93 -6.18 -7.10
C LEU A 24 -10.94 -7.04 -8.38
N ARG A 25 -10.24 -8.18 -8.41
CA ARG A 25 -10.31 -9.10 -9.56
C ARG A 25 -11.66 -9.81 -9.57
N THR A 26 -12.60 -9.29 -10.34
CA THR A 26 -13.77 -10.08 -10.76
C THR A 26 -13.33 -11.17 -11.75
N PRO A 27 -14.10 -12.27 -11.91
CA PRO A 27 -13.77 -13.35 -12.85
C PRO A 27 -13.55 -12.91 -14.31
N TRP A 28 -14.03 -11.72 -14.67
CA TRP A 28 -14.03 -11.18 -16.02
C TRP A 28 -13.06 -10.02 -16.22
N ALA A 29 -12.53 -9.43 -15.14
CA ALA A 29 -11.86 -8.15 -15.24
C ALA A 29 -10.37 -8.27 -15.56
N TRP A 30 -9.54 -8.91 -14.74
CA TRP A 30 -8.08 -8.67 -14.84
C TRP A 30 -7.25 -9.96 -14.89
N THR A 31 -6.63 -10.23 -16.03
CA THR A 31 -5.48 -11.14 -16.18
C THR A 31 -4.15 -10.46 -15.85
N SER A 32 -4.19 -9.15 -15.57
CA SER A 32 -3.02 -8.30 -15.42
C SER A 32 -2.05 -8.79 -14.34
N SER A 33 -0.79 -9.01 -14.72
CA SER A 33 0.23 -9.43 -13.75
C SER A 33 0.78 -8.21 -12.99
N LEU A 34 0.80 -8.29 -11.66
CA LEU A 34 1.29 -7.23 -10.78
C LEU A 34 2.76 -7.47 -10.40
N LYS A 35 3.64 -6.54 -10.78
CA LYS A 35 5.06 -6.57 -10.38
C LYS A 35 5.38 -5.41 -9.46
N CYS A 36 5.90 -5.74 -8.28
CA CYS A 36 6.49 -4.77 -7.37
C CYS A 36 7.94 -4.52 -7.77
N LEU A 37 8.31 -3.26 -8.04
CA LEU A 37 9.69 -2.86 -8.37
C LEU A 37 10.46 -2.33 -7.15
N ASN A 38 9.75 -1.99 -6.08
CA ASN A 38 10.31 -1.56 -4.81
C ASN A 38 9.29 -1.82 -3.70
N ALA A 39 9.73 -2.42 -2.59
CA ALA A 39 8.93 -2.69 -1.39
C ALA A 39 9.79 -2.58 -0.11
N THR A 40 10.90 -1.84 -0.19
CA THR A 40 11.88 -1.74 0.89
C THR A 40 12.63 -0.42 0.79
N GLY A 41 13.10 0.08 1.93
CA GLY A 41 13.97 1.24 1.99
C GLY A 41 13.23 2.58 2.18
N GLY A 42 11.93 2.52 2.42
CA GLY A 42 11.15 3.66 2.85
C GLY A 42 10.75 4.62 1.71
N HIS A 43 10.05 5.68 2.09
CA HIS A 43 9.53 6.71 1.18
C HIS A 43 10.55 7.24 0.16
N GLY A 44 11.77 7.57 0.60
CA GLY A 44 12.80 8.13 -0.29
C GLY A 44 13.23 7.16 -1.41
N GLN A 45 13.30 5.86 -1.10
CA GLN A 45 13.66 4.84 -2.09
C GLN A 45 12.53 4.58 -3.09
N VAL A 46 11.27 4.68 -2.65
CA VAL A 46 10.11 4.64 -3.55
C VAL A 46 10.20 5.75 -4.59
N LEU A 47 10.41 7.00 -4.16
CA LEU A 47 10.49 8.14 -5.06
C LEU A 47 11.69 8.01 -6.03
N ALA A 48 12.84 7.56 -5.54
CA ALA A 48 14.02 7.32 -6.38
C ALA A 48 13.77 6.20 -7.42
N ALA A 49 13.15 5.10 -7.02
CA ALA A 49 12.81 3.99 -7.90
C ALA A 49 11.78 4.40 -8.96
N LEU A 50 10.75 5.16 -8.58
CA LEU A 50 9.75 5.72 -9.49
C LEU A 50 10.42 6.65 -10.52
N LYS A 51 11.28 7.57 -10.06
CA LYS A 51 12.00 8.50 -10.95
C LYS A 51 12.87 7.78 -11.96
N ARG A 52 13.59 6.74 -11.52
CA ARG A 52 14.38 5.89 -12.41
C ARG A 52 13.50 5.21 -13.45
N PHE A 53 12.41 4.58 -13.02
CA PHE A 53 11.50 3.87 -13.93
C PHE A 53 10.83 4.80 -14.95
N VAL A 54 10.42 6.00 -14.54
CA VAL A 54 9.89 7.03 -15.46
C VAL A 54 10.93 7.43 -16.50
N ASN A 55 12.21 7.56 -16.11
CA ASN A 55 13.29 7.83 -17.05
C ASN A 55 13.50 6.66 -18.01
N ASP A 56 13.47 5.42 -17.53
CA ASP A 56 13.60 4.22 -18.36
C ASP A 56 12.47 4.13 -19.40
N ILE A 57 11.24 4.53 -19.04
CA ILE A 57 10.11 4.64 -19.98
C ILE A 57 10.39 5.70 -21.06
N LYS A 58 10.84 6.90 -20.65
CA LYS A 58 11.15 8.01 -21.58
C LYS A 58 12.27 7.64 -22.55
N LEU A 59 13.27 6.91 -22.07
CA LEU A 59 14.39 6.39 -22.87
C LEU A 59 14.02 5.14 -23.68
N ARG A 60 12.76 4.67 -23.60
CA ARG A 60 12.24 3.47 -24.28
C ARG A 60 13.02 2.19 -23.93
N GLN A 61 13.63 2.15 -22.76
CA GLN A 61 14.37 0.99 -22.25
C GLN A 61 13.45 -0.06 -21.62
N VAL A 62 12.26 0.37 -21.20
CA VAL A 62 11.19 -0.50 -20.71
C VAL A 62 9.89 -0.20 -21.44
N ARG A 63 8.99 -1.19 -21.52
CA ARG A 63 7.64 -0.96 -22.04
C ARG A 63 6.82 -0.13 -21.05
N VAL A 64 5.89 0.63 -21.61
CA VAL A 64 4.90 1.40 -20.88
C VAL A 64 3.90 0.42 -20.23
N PRO A 65 3.70 0.44 -18.90
CA PRO A 65 2.69 -0.38 -18.24
C PRO A 65 1.28 0.21 -18.44
N GLU A 66 0.24 -0.57 -18.16
CA GLU A 66 -1.15 -0.10 -18.19
C GLU A 66 -1.48 0.77 -16.97
N LEU A 67 -0.85 0.48 -15.83
CA LEU A 67 -1.05 1.21 -14.57
C LEU A 67 0.22 1.24 -13.72
N ILE A 68 0.48 2.38 -13.09
CA ILE A 68 1.46 2.53 -12.02
C ILE A 68 0.70 2.77 -10.71
N VAL A 69 1.03 2.00 -9.67
CA VAL A 69 0.54 2.18 -8.31
C VAL A 69 1.70 2.60 -7.42
N VAL A 70 1.52 3.70 -6.68
CA VAL A 70 2.50 4.19 -5.71
C VAL A 70 1.89 4.15 -4.31
N ALA A 71 2.50 3.37 -3.42
CA ALA A 71 2.03 3.13 -2.07
C ALA A 71 3.04 3.66 -1.04
N ILE A 72 2.71 4.78 -0.39
CA ILE A 72 3.55 5.45 0.62
C ILE A 72 2.71 6.05 1.73
N ASP A 73 3.25 6.08 2.95
CA ASP A 73 2.57 6.69 4.08
C ASP A 73 2.50 8.22 3.95
N ALA A 74 1.31 8.79 4.21
CA ALA A 74 1.16 10.24 4.35
C ALA A 74 2.04 10.78 5.47
N ASN A 75 2.28 9.98 6.50
CA ASN A 75 2.91 10.41 7.75
C ASN A 75 2.21 11.70 8.22
N CYS A 76 2.99 12.73 8.60
CA CYS A 76 2.43 14.02 9.02
C CYS A 76 2.28 15.03 7.86
N HIS A 77 2.48 14.60 6.60
CA HIS A 77 2.44 15.47 5.42
C HIS A 77 1.05 15.46 4.73
N GLY A 78 0.19 14.53 5.13
CA GLY A 78 -1.16 14.36 4.58
C GLY A 78 -1.17 13.82 3.15
N TYR A 79 -2.35 13.35 2.74
CA TYR A 79 -2.56 12.78 1.40
C TYR A 79 -2.11 13.71 0.26
N ASN A 80 -2.53 14.98 0.30
CA ASN A 80 -2.25 15.93 -0.79
C ASN A 80 -0.76 16.29 -0.88
N GLY A 81 -0.05 16.38 0.26
CA GLY A 81 1.38 16.66 0.26
C GLY A 81 2.17 15.55 -0.45
N ARG A 82 1.92 14.30 -0.07
CA ARG A 82 2.55 13.12 -0.70
C ARG A 82 2.16 12.94 -2.16
N LYS A 83 0.90 13.20 -2.50
CA LYS A 83 0.46 13.15 -3.90
C LYS A 83 1.24 14.12 -4.78
N GLN A 84 1.47 15.35 -4.32
CA GLN A 84 2.23 16.35 -5.10
C GLN A 84 3.69 15.94 -5.33
N GLU A 85 4.33 15.29 -4.35
CA GLU A 85 5.68 14.73 -4.51
C GLU A 85 5.72 13.69 -5.64
N ILE A 86 4.73 12.78 -5.69
CA ILE A 86 4.63 11.76 -6.73
C ILE A 86 4.34 12.39 -8.10
N VAL A 87 3.40 13.34 -8.17
CA VAL A 87 3.05 14.07 -9.40
C VAL A 87 4.26 14.78 -9.98
N GLY A 88 5.09 15.39 -9.14
CA GLY A 88 6.33 16.06 -9.56
C GLY A 88 7.35 15.14 -10.24
N ILE A 89 7.27 13.82 -10.04
CA ILE A 89 8.22 12.85 -10.63
C ILE A 89 7.81 12.44 -12.04
N TYR A 90 6.55 12.03 -12.24
CA TYR A 90 6.12 11.54 -13.55
C TYR A 90 5.66 12.65 -14.49
N GLY A 91 5.23 13.81 -13.96
CA GLY A 91 4.86 14.98 -14.75
C GLY A 91 3.76 14.68 -15.78
N GLN A 92 4.07 14.85 -17.07
CA GLN A 92 3.14 14.64 -18.19
C GLN A 92 3.23 13.22 -18.79
N LEU A 93 3.75 12.23 -18.07
CA LEU A 93 3.76 10.85 -18.56
C LEU A 93 2.32 10.38 -18.82
N ALA A 94 2.03 9.91 -20.04
CA ALA A 94 0.70 9.50 -20.48
C ALA A 94 0.21 8.15 -19.88
N VAL A 95 0.82 7.71 -18.78
CA VAL A 95 0.49 6.46 -18.09
C VAL A 95 -0.40 6.76 -16.91
N PRO A 96 -1.52 6.03 -16.72
CA PRO A 96 -2.31 6.14 -15.50
C PRO A 96 -1.47 5.87 -14.25
N VAL A 97 -1.55 6.78 -13.27
CA VAL A 97 -0.90 6.64 -11.96
C VAL A 97 -1.97 6.73 -10.87
N THR A 98 -2.05 5.71 -10.01
CA THR A 98 -2.90 5.69 -8.82
C THR A 98 -2.06 5.77 -7.56
N TYR A 99 -2.61 6.42 -6.53
CA TYR A 99 -1.93 6.64 -5.27
C TYR A 99 -2.63 5.88 -4.16
N ALA A 100 -1.89 4.99 -3.51
CA ALA A 100 -2.27 4.39 -2.25
C ALA A 100 -1.52 5.11 -1.14
N ILE A 101 -2.11 6.20 -0.62
CA ILE A 101 -1.46 7.01 0.41
C ILE A 101 -2.29 6.90 1.69
N PRO A 102 -1.94 5.97 2.60
CA PRO A 102 -2.58 5.88 3.90
C PRO A 102 -2.30 7.13 4.71
N ASP A 103 -3.34 7.67 5.35
CA ASP A 103 -3.21 8.84 6.20
C ASP A 103 -3.54 8.48 7.67
N PRO A 104 -2.54 8.45 8.58
CA PRO A 104 -1.10 8.71 8.35
C PRO A 104 -0.26 7.48 7.96
N HIS A 105 -0.71 6.27 8.33
CA HIS A 105 0.07 5.03 8.24
C HIS A 105 -0.75 3.85 7.72
N ILE A 106 -0.14 2.94 6.96
CA ILE A 106 -0.80 1.80 6.30
C ILE A 106 -1.52 0.86 7.27
N GLU A 107 -0.97 0.60 8.47
CA GLU A 107 -1.61 -0.32 9.44
C GLU A 107 -2.97 0.19 9.90
N ARG A 108 -3.21 1.50 9.81
CA ARG A 108 -4.51 2.09 10.12
C ARG A 108 -5.59 1.52 9.22
N TRP A 109 -5.32 1.25 7.93
CA TRP A 109 -6.33 0.72 7.01
C TRP A 109 -6.92 -0.61 7.49
N LEU A 110 -6.08 -1.50 8.03
CA LEU A 110 -6.54 -2.79 8.58
C LEU A 110 -7.43 -2.63 9.82
N LEU A 111 -7.31 -1.51 10.53
CA LEU A 111 -8.09 -1.24 11.74
C LEU A 111 -9.36 -0.44 11.48
N LEU A 112 -9.57 0.08 10.27
CA LEU A 112 -10.73 0.92 9.94
C LEU A 112 -12.01 0.11 9.70
N ASP A 113 -11.89 -1.11 9.18
CA ASP A 113 -13.04 -1.99 8.96
C ASP A 113 -13.13 -3.07 10.05
N SER A 114 -13.86 -2.75 11.11
CA SER A 114 -14.08 -3.68 12.23
C SER A 114 -14.84 -4.95 11.80
N ALA A 115 -15.68 -4.87 10.76
CA ALA A 115 -16.44 -6.02 10.29
C ALA A 115 -15.53 -6.99 9.53
N ALA A 116 -14.67 -6.46 8.65
CA ALA A 116 -13.68 -7.27 7.94
C ALA A 116 -12.65 -7.88 8.89
N PHE A 117 -12.16 -7.09 9.87
CA PHE A 117 -11.28 -7.59 10.92
C PHE A 117 -11.93 -8.73 11.74
N LYS A 118 -13.21 -8.59 12.09
CA LYS A 118 -13.98 -9.65 12.77
C LYS A 118 -14.15 -10.88 11.90
N SER A 119 -14.36 -10.71 10.60
CA SER A 119 -14.49 -11.84 9.67
C SER A 119 -13.18 -12.64 9.59
N ALA A 120 -12.04 -11.96 9.60
CA ALA A 120 -10.72 -12.58 9.55
C ALA A 120 -10.32 -13.26 10.87
N LEU A 121 -10.54 -12.58 12.01
CA LEU A 121 -9.95 -12.94 13.31
C LEU A 121 -10.98 -13.28 14.39
N GLY A 122 -12.27 -13.35 14.04
CA GLY A 122 -13.39 -13.72 14.93
C GLY A 122 -13.83 -12.62 15.90
N VAL A 123 -12.98 -11.62 16.16
CA VAL A 123 -13.25 -10.49 17.07
C VAL A 123 -13.02 -9.19 16.33
N GLY A 124 -13.94 -8.22 16.45
CA GLY A 124 -13.78 -6.91 15.81
C GLY A 124 -12.75 -6.02 16.52
N CYS A 125 -12.21 -5.05 15.79
CA CYS A 125 -11.31 -4.05 16.34
C CYS A 125 -12.01 -2.70 16.53
N ARG A 126 -11.43 -1.81 17.34
CA ARG A 126 -11.88 -0.42 17.45
C ARG A 126 -11.14 0.42 16.41
N ALA A 127 -11.89 1.09 15.53
CA ALA A 127 -11.32 2.05 14.59
C ALA A 127 -10.58 3.17 15.34
N PRO A 128 -9.28 3.36 15.10
CA PRO A 128 -8.50 4.36 15.79
C PRO A 128 -8.75 5.76 15.23
N THR A 129 -8.62 6.77 16.09
CA THR A 129 -8.61 8.16 15.64
C THR A 129 -7.40 8.42 14.74
N GLN A 130 -7.50 9.43 13.87
CA GLN A 130 -6.38 9.84 13.03
C GLN A 130 -5.38 10.64 13.87
N LYS A 131 -4.15 10.14 13.99
CA LYS A 131 -3.05 10.75 14.74
C LYS A 131 -1.72 10.34 14.12
N CYS A 132 -0.96 11.30 13.61
CA CYS A 132 0.40 11.04 13.15
C CYS A 132 1.32 10.83 14.36
N GLN A 133 1.53 9.57 14.74
CA GLN A 133 2.47 9.19 15.77
C GLN A 133 3.18 7.91 15.34
N ARG A 134 4.52 7.97 15.36
CA ARG A 134 5.37 6.84 15.01
C ARG A 134 4.98 5.61 15.83
N ASP A 135 4.89 4.47 15.15
CA ASP A 135 4.60 3.14 15.70
C ASP A 135 3.25 2.98 16.43
N LEU A 136 2.39 4.01 16.44
CA LEU A 136 1.08 3.96 17.09
C LEU A 136 0.21 2.87 16.45
N TYR A 137 0.01 2.91 15.14
CA TYR A 137 -0.88 1.97 14.46
C TYR A 137 -0.30 0.55 14.39
N LYS A 138 1.02 0.41 14.35
CA LYS A 138 1.70 -0.89 14.50
C LYS A 138 1.39 -1.52 15.85
N SER A 139 1.47 -0.73 16.93
CA SER A 139 1.16 -1.20 18.28
C SER A 139 -0.33 -1.54 18.40
N LEU A 140 -1.22 -0.67 17.90
CA LEU A 140 -2.67 -0.93 17.94
C LEU A 140 -3.08 -2.16 17.13
N LEU A 141 -2.44 -2.39 15.98
CA LEU A 141 -2.70 -3.58 15.16
C LEU A 141 -2.27 -4.84 15.89
N ARG A 142 -1.05 -4.86 16.42
CA ARG A 142 -0.55 -5.96 17.25
C ARG A 142 -1.50 -6.25 18.42
N ASP A 143 -1.86 -5.23 19.20
CA ASP A 143 -2.74 -5.37 20.36
C ASP A 143 -4.14 -5.88 19.96
N ALA A 144 -4.65 -5.45 18.80
CA ALA A 144 -5.96 -5.90 18.29
C ALA A 144 -5.92 -7.38 17.91
N VAL A 145 -4.83 -7.84 17.28
CA VAL A 145 -4.63 -9.25 16.95
C VAL A 145 -4.44 -10.08 18.23
N GLU A 146 -3.63 -9.62 19.18
CA GLU A 146 -3.40 -10.33 20.45
C GLU A 146 -4.69 -10.55 21.25
N LYS A 147 -5.62 -9.59 21.22
CA LYS A 147 -6.94 -9.72 21.86
C LYS A 147 -7.84 -10.79 21.25
N THR A 148 -7.52 -11.29 20.06
CA THR A 148 -8.22 -12.43 19.45
C THR A 148 -7.72 -13.77 19.97
N GLY A 149 -6.68 -13.77 20.82
CA GLY A 149 -6.02 -14.98 21.34
C GLY A 149 -4.88 -15.48 20.43
N VAL A 150 -4.52 -14.72 19.40
CA VAL A 150 -3.48 -15.06 18.42
C VAL A 150 -2.20 -14.27 18.71
N THR A 151 -1.04 -14.91 18.65
CA THR A 151 0.25 -14.22 18.75
C THR A 151 0.75 -13.81 17.37
N PRO A 152 0.82 -12.50 17.04
CA PRO A 152 1.30 -12.06 15.73
C PRO A 152 2.82 -12.21 15.62
N LEU A 153 3.29 -12.84 14.53
CA LEU A 153 4.70 -13.00 14.21
C LEU A 153 5.26 -11.77 13.47
N LEU A 154 4.42 -11.09 12.68
CA LEU A 154 4.81 -9.92 11.88
C LEU A 154 4.06 -8.65 12.31
N GLY A 155 3.56 -8.62 13.55
CA GLY A 155 2.87 -7.46 14.12
C GLY A 155 1.44 -7.26 13.64
N GLY A 156 0.85 -8.26 13.00
CA GLY A 156 -0.53 -8.30 12.55
C GLY A 156 -0.71 -8.04 11.05
N ILE A 157 0.34 -7.64 10.35
CA ILE A 157 0.30 -7.43 8.89
C ILE A 157 0.11 -8.73 8.11
N GLU A 158 0.51 -9.87 8.69
CA GLU A 158 0.36 -11.18 8.10
C GLU A 158 -1.10 -11.54 7.80
N TYR A 159 -2.06 -10.91 8.50
CA TYR A 159 -3.51 -11.08 8.32
C TYR A 159 -4.13 -10.11 7.31
N ALA A 160 -3.31 -9.32 6.60
CA ALA A 160 -3.80 -8.33 5.64
C ALA A 160 -4.63 -8.96 4.52
N ASP A 161 -4.27 -10.16 4.05
CA ASP A 161 -4.98 -10.86 2.98
C ASP A 161 -6.38 -11.34 3.41
N GLU A 162 -6.56 -11.65 4.69
CA GLU A 162 -7.83 -12.10 5.27
C GLU A 162 -8.73 -10.93 5.69
N ILE A 163 -8.14 -9.80 6.08
CA ILE A 163 -8.86 -8.60 6.51
C ILE A 163 -9.36 -7.78 5.31
N VAL A 164 -8.69 -7.83 4.15
CA VAL A 164 -8.95 -6.97 2.97
C VAL A 164 -9.84 -7.65 1.92
#